data_AF-A0A1F6NJY1-F1
#
_entry.id   AF-A0A1F6NJY1-F1
#
_cell.length_a   1.000
_cell.length_b   1.000
_cell.length_c   1.000
_cell.angle_alpha   90.00
_cell.angle_beta   90.00
_cell.angle_gamma   90.00
#
_symmetry.space_group_name_H-M   'P 1'
#
loop_
_entity.id
_entity.type
_entity.pdbx_description
1 polymer ?
#
loop_
_entity_poly.entity_id
_entity_poly.type
_entity_poly.pdbx_seq_one_letter_code
_entity_poly.pdbx_strand_id
1 'polypeptide(L)' 'MFLLAPLLSKIFLKFKIVVPKINWVILTLPIAILVHLLVGNITPMTRNFFDLHGHYILKILIVALLIFGLRGIKRVRK' A
#
# COMPACT_ATOMS: atom_id res chain seq x y z
N MET A 1 -0.91 8.99 -5.33
CA MET A 1 0.40 8.33 -5.52
C MET A 1 1.02 8.46 -6.90
N PHE A 2 0.26 8.50 -8.00
CA PHE A 2 0.84 8.50 -9.35
C PHE A 2 1.93 9.58 -9.59
N LEU A 3 1.66 10.84 -9.22
CA LEU A 3 2.62 11.95 -9.35
C LEU A 3 3.83 11.82 -8.40
N LEU A 4 3.64 11.20 -7.25
CA LEU A 4 4.68 11.01 -6.24
C LEU A 4 5.52 9.74 -6.48
N ALA A 5 5.03 8.80 -7.28
CA ALA A 5 5.68 7.52 -7.52
C ALA A 5 7.13 7.65 -8.03
N PRO A 6 7.47 8.57 -8.96
CA PRO A 6 8.87 8.77 -9.38
C PRO A 6 9.78 9.23 -8.24
N LEU A 7 9.28 10.12 -7.37
CA LEU A 7 10.03 10.61 -6.21
C LEU A 7 10.21 9.52 -5.17
N LEU A 8 9.14 8.80 -4.83
CA LEU A 8 9.16 7.68 -3.88
C LEU A 8 10.11 6.57 -4.32
N SER A 9 10.08 6.16 -5.59
CA SER A 9 11.03 5.18 -6.12
C SER A 9 12.48 5.64 -5.99
N LYS A 10 12.78 6.94 -6.21
CA LYS A 10 14.14 7.49 -6.01
C LYS A 10 14.56 7.49 -4.54
N ILE A 11 13.63 7.81 -3.62
CA ILE A 11 13.90 7.78 -2.18
C ILE A 11 14.21 6.35 -1.74
N PHE A 12 13.36 5.38 -2.12
CA PHE A 12 13.53 3.97 -1.75
C PHE A 12 14.78 3.33 -2.35
N LEU A 13 15.24 3.81 -3.50
CA LEU A 13 16.50 3.40 -4.09
C LEU A 13 17.70 3.72 -3.17
N LYS A 14 17.67 4.83 -2.42
CA LYS A 14 18.71 5.16 -1.41
C LYS A 14 18.79 4.10 -0.31
N PHE A 15 17.67 3.45 0.00
CA PHE A 15 17.59 2.33 0.95
C PHE A 15 17.89 0.96 0.31
N LYS A 16 18.37 0.95 -0.94
CA LYS A 16 18.64 -0.27 -1.73
C LYS A 16 17.39 -1.10 -2.02
N ILE A 17 16.23 -0.45 -2.09
CA ILE A 17 14.96 -1.09 -2.42
C ILE A 17 14.46 -0.53 -3.75
N VAL A 18 14.30 -1.40 -4.74
CA VAL A 18 13.71 -1.04 -6.03
C VAL A 18 12.21 -1.32 -5.95
N VAL A 19 11.43 -0.24 -5.96
CA VAL A 19 9.96 -0.29 -6.03
C VAL A 19 9.52 0.24 -7.40
N PRO A 20 8.88 -0.59 -8.25
CA PRO A 20 8.33 -0.12 -9.52
C PRO A 20 7.26 0.96 -9.31
N LYS A 21 7.14 1.90 -10.24
CA LYS A 21 6.20 3.04 -10.10
C LYS A 21 4.75 2.58 -9.96
N ILE A 22 4.35 1.53 -10.69
CA ILE A 22 2.99 0.98 -10.64
C ILE A 22 2.64 0.42 -9.26
N ASN A 23 3.62 -0.18 -8.57
CA ASN A 23 3.44 -0.73 -7.23
C ASN A 23 3.04 0.36 -6.22
N TRP A 24 3.59 1.58 -6.33
CA TRP A 24 3.16 2.70 -5.48
C TRP A 24 1.69 3.06 -5.67
N VAL A 25 1.18 2.96 -6.90
CA VAL A 25 -0.23 3.22 -7.18
C VAL A 25 -1.10 2.13 -6.58
N ILE A 26 -0.73 0.87 -6.78
CA ILE A 26 -1.46 -0.29 -6.24
C ILE A 26 -1.48 -0.27 -4.70
N LEU A 27 -0.35 0.08 -4.06
CA LEU A 27 -0.22 0.16 -2.60
C LEU A 27 -0.92 1.38 -1.99
N THR A 28 -1.50 2.28 -2.78
CA THR A 28 -2.15 3.51 -2.26
C THR A 28 -3.23 3.19 -1.23
N LEU A 29 -4.15 2.26 -1.56
CA LEU A 29 -5.26 1.91 -0.67
C LEU A 29 -4.78 1.19 0.60
N PRO A 30 -3.92 0.14 0.52
CA PRO A 30 -3.33 -0.45 1.72
C PRO A 30 -2.57 0.55 2.60
N ILE A 31 -1.74 1.41 2.02
CA ILE A 31 -1.00 2.43 2.77
C ILE A 31 -1.95 3.44 3.42
N ALA A 32 -3.00 3.87 2.72
CA ALA A 32 -3.98 4.81 3.28
C ALA A 32 -4.70 4.23 4.51
N ILE A 33 -5.14 2.97 4.44
CA ILE A 33 -5.77 2.27 5.57
C ILE A 33 -4.83 2.24 6.77
N LEU A 34 -3.55 1.89 6.55
CA LEU A 34 -2.53 1.87 7.60
C LEU A 34 -2.30 3.27 8.20
N VAL A 35 -2.15 4.30 7.37
CA VAL A 35 -1.93 5.68 7.85
C VAL A 35 -3.14 6.17 8.64
N HIS A 36 -4.36 5.91 8.18
CA HIS A 36 -5.58 6.32 8.88
C HIS A 36 -5.73 5.64 10.25
N LEU A 37 -5.34 4.35 10.33
CA LEU A 37 -5.26 3.64 11.61
C LEU A 37 -4.23 4.28 12.55
N LEU A 38 -3.02 4.58 12.05
CA LEU A 38 -1.93 5.14 12.85
C LEU A 38 -2.20 6.59 13.32
N VAL A 39 -2.86 7.39 12.49
CA VAL A 39 -3.23 8.78 12.80
C VAL A 39 -4.49 8.85 13.67
N GLY A 40 -5.26 7.76 13.75
CA GLY A 40 -6.53 7.70 14.48
C GLY A 40 -7.71 8.36 13.73
N ASN A 41 -7.51 8.83 12.50
CA ASN A 41 -8.57 9.39 11.67
C ASN A 41 -9.23 8.29 10.81
N ILE A 42 -10.15 7.54 11.42
CA ILE A 42 -10.79 6.38 10.81
C ILE A 42 -11.84 6.81 9.77
N THR A 43 -11.62 6.43 8.51
CA THR A 43 -12.62 6.60 7.44
C THR A 43 -13.60 5.43 7.41
N PRO A 44 -14.77 5.57 6.75
CA PRO A 44 -15.70 4.46 6.57
C PRO A 44 -15.05 3.22 5.94
N MET A 45 -14.12 3.40 4.99
CA MET A 45 -13.38 2.30 4.38
C MET A 45 -12.46 1.58 5.37
N THR A 46 -11.70 2.33 6.19
CA THR A 46 -10.86 1.75 7.24
C THR A 46 -11.71 1.02 8.27
N ARG A 47 -12.84 1.61 8.71
CA ARG A 47 -13.79 0.96 9.63
C ARG A 47 -14.31 -0.35 9.07
N ASN A 48 -14.75 -0.35 7.81
CA ASN A 48 -15.29 -1.55 7.15
C ASN A 48 -14.23 -2.63 6.93
N PHE A 49 -12.96 -2.25 6.75
CA PHE A 49 -11.87 -3.21 6.64
C PHE A 49 -11.62 -3.95 7.98
N PHE A 50 -11.76 -3.25 9.11
CA PHE A 50 -11.57 -3.82 10.45
C PHE A 50 -12.83 -4.45 11.07
N ASP A 51 -14.01 -4.23 10.49
CA ASP A 51 -15.23 -4.91 10.94
C ASP A 51 -15.09 -6.43 10.78
N LEU A 52 -15.17 -7.17 11.87
CA LEU A 52 -14.98 -8.63 11.88
C LEU A 52 -16.13 -9.38 11.19
N HIS A 53 -17.33 -8.80 11.17
CA HIS A 53 -18.55 -9.50 10.76
C HIS A 53 -18.99 -9.18 9.33
N GLY A 54 -18.25 -8.34 8.59
CA GLY A 54 -18.66 -7.87 7.27
C GLY A 54 -17.52 -7.62 6.28
N HIS A 55 -17.93 -7.11 5.10
CA HIS A 55 -17.07 -6.53 4.07
C HIS A 55 -15.94 -7.42 3.53
N TYR A 56 -16.17 -8.73 3.42
CA TYR A 56 -15.19 -9.69 2.91
C TYR A 56 -14.63 -9.34 1.52
N ILE A 57 -15.48 -8.82 0.61
CA ILE A 57 -15.03 -8.37 -0.72
C ILE A 57 -13.98 -7.27 -0.60
N LEU A 58 -14.22 -6.28 0.27
CA LEU A 58 -13.28 -5.19 0.52
C LEU A 58 -11.97 -5.73 1.10
N LYS A 59 -12.05 -6.63 2.08
CA LYS A 59 -10.86 -7.24 2.69
C LYS A 59 -10.03 -8.01 1.67
N ILE A 60 -10.68 -8.86 0.87
CA ILE A 60 -10.04 -9.64 -0.20
C ILE A 60 -9.39 -8.69 -1.19
N LEU A 61 -10.08 -7.63 -1.61
CA LEU A 61 -9.53 -6.62 -2.51
C LEU A 61 -8.27 -5.95 -1.93
N ILE A 62 -8.32 -5.51 -0.67
CA ILE A 62 -7.17 -4.86 -0.01
C ILE A 62 -6.00 -5.82 0.16
N VAL A 63 -6.27 -7.07 0.55
CA VAL A 63 -5.23 -8.11 0.64
C VAL A 63 -4.64 -8.41 -0.73
N ALA A 64 -5.46 -8.52 -1.78
CA ALA A 64 -4.99 -8.72 -3.15
C ALA A 64 -4.11 -7.54 -3.61
N LEU A 65 -4.55 -6.29 -3.40
CA LEU A 65 -3.76 -5.10 -3.71
C LEU A 65 -2.45 -5.06 -2.94
N LEU A 66 -2.44 -5.48 -1.68
CA LEU A 66 -1.22 -5.58 -0.89
C LEU A 66 -0.26 -6.62 -1.49
N ILE A 67 -0.76 -7.82 -1.83
CA ILE A 67 0.06 -8.88 -2.46
C ILE A 67 0.61 -8.42 -3.81
N PHE A 68 -0.24 -7.90 -4.70
CA PHE A 68 0.18 -7.42 -6.02
C PHE A 68 1.09 -6.20 -5.94
N GLY A 69 0.83 -5.30 -4.98
CA GLY A 69 1.64 -4.10 -4.75
C GLY A 69 3.02 -4.40 -4.20
N LEU A 70 3.18 -5.47 -3.40
CA LEU A 70 4.49 -5.94 -2.94
C LEU A 70 5.22 -6.78 -3.99
N ARG A 71 4.49 -7.42 -4.92
CA ARG A 71 5.07 -8.24 -5.98
C ARG A 71 5.96 -7.40 -6.90
N GLY A 72 7.22 -7.76 -7.01
CA GLY A 72 8.20 -7.07 -7.86
C GLY A 72 9.03 -6.01 -7.14
N ILE A 73 8.77 -5.75 -5.85
CA ILE A 73 9.72 -5.02 -5.01
C ILE A 73 10.95 -5.92 -4.80
N LYS A 74 12.14 -5.39 -5.12
CA LYS A 74 13.40 -6.13 -5.02
C LYS A 74 14.40 -5.37 -4.19
N ARG A 75 15.20 -6.08 -3.39
CA ARG A 75 16.38 -5.50 -2.75
C ARG A 75 17.57 -5.59 -3.69
N VAL A 76 18.27 -4.48 -3.88
CA VAL A 76 19.54 -4.49 -4.62
C VAL A 76 20.58 -5.23 -3.77
N ARG A 77 20.96 -6.43 -4.19
CA ARG A 77 22.12 -7.15 -3.66
C ARG A 77 23.32 -6.77 -4.52
N LYS A 78 24.46 -6.45 -3.89
CA LYS A 78 25.74 -6.31 -4.60
C LYS A 78 26.10 -7.62 -5.26
#